data_AF-A0A2G2YUZ2-F1
#
_entry.id   AF-A0A2G2YUZ2-F1
#
_cell.length_a   1.000
_cell.length_b   1.000
_cell.length_c   1.000
_cell.angle_alpha   90.00
_cell.angle_beta   90.00
_cell.angle_gamma   90.00
#
_symmetry.space_group_name_H-M   'P 1'
#
loop_
_entity.id
_entity.type
_entity.pdbx_description
1 polymer ?
#
loop_
_entity_poly.entity_id
_entity_poly.type
_entity_poly.pdbx_seq_one_letter_code
_entity_poly.pdbx_strand_id
1 'polypeptide(L)'
;MTIDFSGEPKVIPIVGIGGIGKTTLVKEVYNHKSILCRFEIHAWATVSQQHNRKEILLGLLRSTIKMDDTVEMKGEAELADMLQKSLKKKRYLIVLDDIWSCEVWDGVRRCFPAEDNVGSRILLTTRNNEVGCYADTENLSLRMSFMDQDKSWSLFKSAAFSSEALPYEFETAGKQIADECHGLPLTIVVVAGLLKLRRAIEDWESVAKDVKSFLTNDLDEQCSRVLGLSYNHLTSDLKTCLQHFGIFPEDSEIPVKKLMRSWMAEGFLKLENDLEGEAEKCLQELVDRCLVLVCKKSLDGTKIRSCKVHDLIYDLCVREIQRGNVFIMNDIVLDSMHEKQPFMRVIGDEIYDCYFGFFKVLLTPVHRQLRDHDNNNLLKRTRSIFSFQFEDSSFPRVLKLELIHFKLLSLGVETHGD
;
A
#
# COMPACT_ATOMS: atom_id res chain seq x y z
N MET A 1 35.17 33.37 0.66
CA MET A 1 34.12 33.33 1.69
C MET A 1 32.80 33.59 0.99
N THR A 2 32.16 32.54 0.48
CA THR A 2 30.77 32.61 0.02
C THR A 2 29.92 32.39 1.26
N ILE A 3 29.19 33.43 1.65
CA ILE A 3 28.24 33.38 2.76
C ILE A 3 27.05 32.58 2.22
N ASP A 4 26.87 31.35 2.72
CA ASP A 4 25.69 30.51 2.47
C ASP A 4 24.46 31.21 3.06
N PHE A 5 23.79 32.02 2.24
CA PHE A 5 22.43 32.47 2.48
C PHE A 5 21.49 31.49 1.79
N SER A 6 21.10 30.41 2.47
CA SER A 6 19.80 29.81 2.15
C SER A 6 19.16 29.30 3.44
N GLY A 7 18.20 30.07 3.96
CA GLY A 7 17.25 29.58 4.96
C GLY A 7 16.35 28.48 4.41
N GLU A 8 16.40 28.21 3.10
CA GLU A 8 15.67 27.14 2.43
C GLU A 8 16.14 25.74 2.87
N PRO A 9 15.21 24.78 2.98
CA PRO A 9 15.54 23.41 3.28
C PRO A 9 16.32 22.76 2.13
N LYS A 10 17.44 22.08 2.45
CA LYS A 10 18.15 21.27 1.44
C LYS A 10 17.36 20.00 1.14
N VAL A 11 17.25 19.66 -0.13
CA VAL A 11 16.52 18.49 -0.62
C VAL A 11 17.53 17.41 -1.01
N ILE A 12 17.26 16.18 -0.60
CA ILE A 12 18.11 15.01 -0.84
C ILE A 12 17.25 13.95 -1.53
N PRO A 13 17.27 13.90 -2.86
CA PRO A 13 16.56 12.87 -3.62
C PRO A 13 17.26 11.51 -3.49
N ILE A 14 16.50 10.44 -3.32
CA ILE A 14 16.94 9.05 -3.34
C ILE A 14 16.24 8.37 -4.50
N VAL A 15 17.02 8.01 -5.51
CA VAL A 15 16.53 7.65 -6.83
C VAL A 15 16.88 6.20 -7.15
N GLY A 16 15.95 5.45 -7.71
CA GLY A 16 16.18 4.08 -8.16
C GLY A 16 14.89 3.36 -8.53
N ILE A 17 15.01 2.20 -9.19
CA ILE A 17 13.87 1.45 -9.71
C ILE A 17 12.91 0.93 -8.61
N GLY A 18 11.75 0.42 -8.99
CA GLY A 18 10.80 -0.19 -8.06
C GLY A 18 11.42 -1.39 -7.34
N GLY A 19 11.15 -1.56 -6.03
CA GLY A 19 11.66 -2.69 -5.25
C GLY A 19 13.15 -2.65 -4.87
N ILE A 20 13.89 -1.59 -5.22
CA ILE A 20 15.33 -1.43 -4.91
C ILE A 20 15.62 -1.10 -3.42
N GLY A 21 14.58 -0.82 -2.62
CA GLY A 21 14.73 -0.56 -1.18
C GLY A 21 14.91 0.91 -0.78
N LYS A 22 14.50 1.88 -1.62
CA LYS A 22 14.54 3.33 -1.31
C LYS A 22 13.85 3.65 0.03
N THR A 23 12.58 3.26 0.15
CA THR A 23 11.76 3.48 1.35
C THR A 23 12.38 2.80 2.57
N THR A 24 12.95 1.60 2.41
CA THR A 24 13.65 0.89 3.49
C THR A 24 14.85 1.67 3.99
N LEU A 25 15.71 2.15 3.09
CA LEU A 25 16.87 2.97 3.45
C LEU A 25 16.43 4.24 4.19
N VAL A 26 15.41 4.94 3.69
CA VAL A 26 14.91 6.17 4.32
C VAL A 26 14.32 5.90 5.70
N LYS A 27 13.60 4.78 5.90
CA LYS A 27 13.10 4.38 7.22
C LYS A 27 14.24 4.15 8.21
N GLU A 28 15.32 3.49 7.80
CA GLU A 28 16.49 3.28 8.67
C GLU A 28 17.14 4.62 9.07
N VAL A 29 17.31 5.54 8.11
CA VAL A 29 17.86 6.88 8.38
C VAL A 29 16.93 7.70 9.28
N TYR A 30 15.63 7.71 8.97
CA TYR A 30 14.61 8.47 9.70
C TYR A 30 14.53 8.08 11.19
N ASN A 31 14.65 6.79 11.48
CA ASN A 31 14.59 6.25 12.84
C ASN A 31 15.95 6.22 13.56
N HIS A 32 17.03 6.63 12.90
CA HIS A 32 18.37 6.58 13.49
C HIS A 32 18.48 7.60 14.64
N LYS A 33 19.03 7.17 15.79
CA LYS A 33 19.10 8.00 17.01
C LYS A 33 19.73 9.38 16.80
N SER A 34 20.81 9.46 16.02
CA SER A 34 21.48 10.74 15.72
C SER A 34 20.63 11.68 14.87
N ILE A 35 19.72 11.14 14.05
CA ILE A 35 18.77 11.92 13.25
C ILE A 35 17.61 12.38 14.12
N LEU A 36 17.08 11.51 14.98
CA LEU A 36 16.02 11.85 15.93
C LEU A 36 16.44 13.00 16.88
N CYS A 37 17.68 13.02 17.34
CA CYS A 37 18.17 14.09 18.23
C CYS A 37 18.50 15.42 17.50
N ARG A 38 18.61 15.41 16.17
CA ARG A 38 19.11 16.56 15.39
C ARG A 38 18.02 17.49 14.90
N PHE A 39 16.81 16.98 14.71
CA PHE A 39 15.66 17.73 14.19
C PHE A 39 14.58 17.82 15.28
N GLU A 40 13.92 18.97 15.36
CA GLU A 40 12.81 19.20 16.30
C GLU A 40 11.49 18.63 15.78
N ILE A 41 11.34 18.58 14.46
CA ILE A 41 10.17 18.03 13.79
C ILE A 41 10.59 16.96 12.80
N HIS A 42 9.87 15.84 12.83
CA HIS A 42 9.96 14.77 11.85
C HIS A 42 8.58 14.55 11.27
N ALA A 43 8.47 14.54 9.95
CA ALA A 43 7.23 14.24 9.27
C ALA A 43 7.46 13.31 8.09
N TRP A 44 6.49 12.44 7.84
CA TRP A 44 6.51 11.49 6.75
C TRP A 44 5.18 11.53 6.02
N ALA A 45 5.22 11.61 4.70
CA ALA A 45 4.07 11.33 3.85
C ALA A 45 4.49 10.43 2.69
N THR A 46 3.65 9.43 2.40
CA THR A 46 3.75 8.62 1.18
C THR A 46 2.82 9.22 0.14
N VAL A 47 3.31 9.38 -1.09
CA VAL A 47 2.61 10.03 -2.19
C VAL A 47 2.07 8.98 -3.14
N SER A 48 0.77 8.76 -3.10
CA SER A 48 0.09 7.81 -4.00
C SER A 48 0.07 8.33 -5.45
N GLN A 49 -0.14 7.43 -6.42
CA GLN A 49 -0.30 7.79 -7.83
C GLN A 49 -1.49 8.70 -8.10
N GLN A 50 -2.49 8.72 -7.21
CA GLN A 50 -3.66 9.61 -7.33
C GLN A 50 -3.33 11.07 -6.94
N HIS A 51 -2.11 11.32 -6.43
CA HIS A 51 -1.53 12.65 -6.21
C HIS A 51 -2.44 13.59 -5.41
N ASN A 52 -3.13 13.04 -4.40
CA ASN A 52 -4.03 13.82 -3.58
C ASN A 52 -3.24 14.72 -2.61
N ARG A 53 -3.06 15.98 -3.02
CA ARG A 53 -2.32 16.98 -2.24
C ARG A 53 -2.87 17.14 -0.82
N LYS A 54 -4.20 17.05 -0.64
CA LYS A 54 -4.84 17.06 0.68
C LYS A 54 -4.33 15.91 1.56
N GLU A 55 -4.26 14.68 1.03
CA GLU A 55 -3.78 13.52 1.78
C GLU A 55 -2.30 13.64 2.16
N ILE A 56 -1.46 14.18 1.26
CA ILE A 56 -0.04 14.43 1.56
C ILE A 56 0.08 15.40 2.74
N LEU A 57 -0.66 16.52 2.70
CA LEU A 57 -0.66 17.51 3.78
C LEU A 57 -1.16 16.93 5.10
N LEU A 58 -2.23 16.13 5.08
CA LEU A 58 -2.73 15.44 6.26
C LEU A 58 -1.71 14.44 6.81
N GLY A 59 -1.02 13.68 5.94
CA GLY A 59 0.05 12.76 6.35
C GLY A 59 1.19 13.46 7.07
N LEU A 60 1.64 14.61 6.54
CA LEU A 60 2.65 15.43 7.18
C LEU A 60 2.15 16.02 8.51
N LEU A 61 0.93 16.56 8.54
CA LEU A 61 0.35 17.16 9.74
C LEU A 61 0.16 16.15 10.87
N ARG A 62 -0.22 14.90 10.56
CA ARG A 62 -0.39 13.81 11.53
C ARG A 62 0.89 13.56 12.34
N SER A 63 2.05 13.86 11.75
CA SER A 63 3.35 13.71 12.40
C SER A 63 3.80 14.95 13.18
N THR A 64 3.15 16.12 12.97
CA THR A 64 3.61 17.41 13.53
C THR A 64 2.67 18.01 14.58
N ILE A 65 1.38 17.70 14.53
CA ILE A 65 0.36 18.24 15.43
C ILE A 65 -0.58 17.14 15.92
N LYS A 66 -1.31 17.42 17.02
CA LYS A 66 -2.45 16.58 17.40
C LYS A 66 -3.56 16.78 16.37
N MET A 67 -4.00 15.68 15.76
CA MET A 67 -5.14 15.72 14.86
C MET A 67 -6.45 15.72 15.67
N ASP A 68 -7.43 16.45 15.14
CA ASP A 68 -8.84 16.35 15.52
C ASP A 68 -9.70 16.35 14.24
N ASP A 69 -10.96 15.97 14.37
CA ASP A 69 -11.92 15.85 13.26
C ASP A 69 -12.07 17.16 12.48
N THR A 70 -11.83 18.31 13.12
CA THR A 70 -11.93 19.61 12.46
C THR A 70 -10.79 19.85 11.48
N VAL A 71 -9.62 19.23 11.68
CA VAL A 71 -8.47 19.32 10.77
C VAL A 71 -8.71 18.53 9.49
N GLU A 72 -9.31 17.33 9.57
CA GLU A 72 -9.52 16.48 8.39
C GLU A 72 -10.56 17.07 7.41
N MET A 73 -11.51 17.84 7.94
CA MET A 73 -12.51 18.56 7.15
C MET A 73 -11.96 19.80 6.43
N LYS A 74 -10.74 20.26 6.76
CA LYS A 74 -10.18 21.48 6.17
C LYS A 74 -9.87 21.34 4.67
N GLY A 75 -9.93 22.48 3.98
CA GLY A 75 -9.46 22.61 2.62
C GLY A 75 -7.92 22.61 2.54
N GLU A 76 -7.39 22.36 1.35
CA GLU A 76 -5.93 22.28 1.11
C GLU A 76 -5.17 23.53 1.54
N ALA A 77 -5.72 24.72 1.29
CA ALA A 77 -5.06 25.98 1.60
C ALA A 77 -4.90 26.17 3.12
N GLU A 78 -5.90 25.78 3.90
CA GLU A 78 -5.83 25.81 5.37
C GLU A 78 -4.81 24.80 5.90
N LEU A 79 -4.81 23.58 5.35
CA LEU A 79 -3.84 22.55 5.73
C LEU A 79 -2.40 22.97 5.42
N ALA A 80 -2.18 23.61 4.26
CA ALA A 80 -0.88 24.14 3.89
C ALA A 80 -0.42 25.25 4.85
N ASP A 81 -1.31 26.19 5.20
CA ASP A 81 -1.02 27.25 6.18
C ASP A 81 -0.71 26.67 7.57
N MET A 82 -1.47 25.67 8.02
CA MET A 82 -1.20 24.95 9.27
C MET A 82 0.16 24.28 9.26
N LEU A 83 0.53 23.61 8.17
CA LEU A 83 1.83 22.95 8.02
C LEU A 83 2.98 23.98 8.04
N GLN A 84 2.84 25.09 7.31
CA GLN A 84 3.83 26.16 7.35
C GLN A 84 4.02 26.71 8.77
N LYS A 85 2.92 26.98 9.49
CA LYS A 85 2.95 27.47 10.87
C LYS A 85 3.58 26.45 11.83
N SER A 86 3.34 25.15 11.65
CA SER A 86 3.90 24.12 12.54
C SER A 86 5.41 23.99 12.37
N LEU A 87 5.91 24.20 11.15
CA LEU A 87 7.33 24.08 10.78
C LEU A 87 8.16 25.34 11.01
N LYS A 88 7.56 26.54 10.95
CA LYS A 88 8.28 27.82 11.01
C LYS A 88 9.20 27.94 12.24
N LYS A 89 10.43 28.44 12.04
CA LYS A 89 11.45 28.64 13.09
C LYS A 89 11.91 27.37 13.81
N LYS A 90 11.63 26.19 13.25
CA LYS A 90 12.05 24.90 13.82
C LYS A 90 12.87 24.12 12.81
N ARG A 91 13.85 23.37 13.29
CA ARG A 91 14.61 22.50 12.41
C ARG A 91 13.84 21.22 12.12
N TYR A 92 13.47 20.98 10.86
CA TYR A 92 12.65 19.83 10.47
C TYR A 92 13.35 18.87 9.52
N LEU A 93 12.96 17.60 9.62
CA LEU A 93 13.22 16.56 8.63
C LEU A 93 11.87 16.09 8.07
N ILE A 94 11.67 16.29 6.77
CA ILE A 94 10.45 15.82 6.08
C ILE A 94 10.83 14.72 5.11
N VAL A 95 10.09 13.62 5.13
CA VAL A 95 10.19 12.55 4.14
C VAL A 95 8.96 12.61 3.24
N LEU A 96 9.21 12.73 1.94
CA LEU A 96 8.22 12.52 0.89
C LEU A 96 8.58 11.24 0.15
N ASP A 97 7.82 10.18 0.41
CA ASP A 97 8.06 8.86 -0.14
C ASP A 97 7.26 8.67 -1.43
N ASP A 98 7.94 8.23 -2.48
CA ASP A 98 7.45 7.87 -3.81
C ASP A 98 6.84 9.04 -4.61
N ILE A 99 7.62 10.10 -4.83
CA ILE A 99 7.20 11.21 -5.71
C ILE A 99 7.29 10.78 -7.18
N TRP A 100 6.18 10.98 -7.91
CA TRP A 100 6.03 10.52 -9.29
C TRP A 100 6.42 11.54 -10.36
N SER A 101 6.21 12.84 -10.09
CA SER A 101 6.42 13.90 -11.08
C SER A 101 6.91 15.21 -10.47
N CYS A 102 7.49 16.07 -11.32
CA CYS A 102 7.99 17.39 -10.91
C CYS A 102 6.84 18.31 -10.48
N GLU A 103 5.66 18.18 -11.09
CA GLU A 103 4.47 18.95 -10.75
C GLU A 103 3.98 18.64 -9.33
N VAL A 104 3.99 17.36 -8.94
CA VAL A 104 3.63 16.93 -7.59
C VAL A 104 4.61 17.51 -6.58
N TRP A 105 5.91 17.43 -6.89
CA TRP A 105 6.95 18.04 -6.05
C TRP A 105 6.75 19.55 -5.90
N ASP A 106 6.52 20.28 -6.99
CA ASP A 106 6.28 21.73 -6.95
C ASP A 106 5.02 22.12 -6.16
N GLY A 107 3.97 21.31 -6.26
CA GLY A 107 2.72 21.51 -5.51
C GLY A 107 2.90 21.37 -4.00
N VAL A 108 3.78 20.45 -3.55
CA VAL A 108 4.05 20.20 -2.14
C VAL A 108 5.16 21.11 -1.60
N ARG A 109 6.22 21.38 -2.39
CA ARG A 109 7.36 22.22 -1.98
C ARG A 109 6.93 23.60 -1.49
N ARG A 110 5.92 24.20 -2.13
CA ARG A 110 5.36 25.51 -1.77
C ARG A 110 4.67 25.54 -0.40
N CYS A 111 4.39 24.38 0.19
CA CYS A 111 3.80 24.25 1.51
C CYS A 111 4.85 24.27 2.63
N PHE A 112 6.14 24.34 2.31
CA PHE A 112 7.22 24.43 3.31
C PHE A 112 7.69 25.88 3.49
N PRO A 113 8.11 26.28 4.70
CA PRO A 113 8.72 27.58 4.93
C PRO A 113 10.01 27.77 4.11
N ALA A 114 10.17 28.94 3.49
CA ALA A 114 11.37 29.28 2.71
C ALA A 114 12.48 29.93 3.56
N GLU A 115 12.13 30.50 4.72
CA GLU A 115 13.04 31.28 5.57
C GLU A 115 12.93 30.84 7.03
N ASP A 116 13.89 31.23 7.86
CA ASP A 116 13.96 30.96 9.31
C ASP A 116 14.09 29.48 9.72
N ASN A 117 14.41 28.57 8.78
CA ASN A 117 14.46 27.13 9.02
C ASN A 117 15.85 26.53 8.73
N VAL A 118 16.90 27.25 9.16
CA VAL A 118 18.29 26.87 8.90
C VAL A 118 18.58 25.45 9.39
N GLY A 119 19.12 24.64 8.48
CA GLY A 119 19.51 23.27 8.80
C GLY A 119 18.40 22.23 8.65
N SER A 120 17.20 22.62 8.20
CA SER A 120 16.12 21.71 7.80
C SER A 120 16.47 20.93 6.54
N ARG A 121 15.86 19.74 6.40
CA ARG A 121 16.12 18.80 5.30
C ARG A 121 14.83 18.17 4.80
N ILE A 122 14.76 17.91 3.50
CA ILE A 122 13.71 17.13 2.88
C ILE A 122 14.37 15.91 2.21
N LEU A 123 13.98 14.71 2.63
CA LEU A 123 14.30 13.47 1.93
C LEU A 123 13.16 13.18 0.96
N LEU A 124 13.50 12.92 -0.29
CA LEU A 124 12.54 12.59 -1.33
C LEU A 124 12.92 11.23 -1.91
N THR A 125 12.01 10.27 -1.99
CA THR A 125 12.26 9.03 -2.76
C THR A 125 11.49 9.10 -4.08
N THR A 126 12.11 8.62 -5.16
CA THR A 126 11.45 8.58 -6.47
C THR A 126 12.04 7.47 -7.35
N ARG A 127 11.23 6.99 -8.28
CA ARG A 127 11.67 6.11 -9.38
C ARG A 127 12.16 6.89 -10.60
N ASN A 128 11.80 8.17 -10.70
CA ASN A 128 12.06 9.01 -11.85
C ASN A 128 13.35 9.81 -11.65
N ASN A 129 14.34 9.57 -12.52
CA ASN A 129 15.61 10.31 -12.50
C ASN A 129 15.41 11.81 -12.74
N GLU A 130 14.45 12.22 -13.57
CA GLU A 130 14.18 13.62 -13.87
C GLU A 130 13.67 14.36 -12.63
N VAL A 131 12.74 13.74 -11.89
CA VAL A 131 12.25 14.28 -10.60
C VAL A 131 13.39 14.41 -9.61
N GLY A 132 14.25 13.38 -9.52
CA GLY A 132 15.42 13.41 -8.67
C GLY A 132 16.35 14.58 -9.00
N CYS A 133 16.74 14.74 -10.26
CA CYS A 133 17.58 15.85 -10.70
C CYS A 133 16.93 17.22 -10.49
N TYR A 134 15.61 17.33 -10.73
CA TYR A 134 14.87 18.58 -10.60
C TYR A 134 14.72 19.03 -9.14
N ALA A 135 14.53 18.08 -8.23
CA ALA A 135 14.38 18.38 -6.80
C ALA A 135 15.72 18.59 -6.08
N ASP A 136 16.84 18.14 -6.65
CA ASP A 136 18.16 18.24 -6.04
C ASP A 136 18.62 19.70 -5.91
N THR A 137 18.95 20.11 -4.69
CA THR A 137 19.42 21.46 -4.42
C THR A 137 20.93 21.64 -4.60
N GLU A 138 21.74 20.59 -4.41
CA GLU A 138 23.21 20.73 -4.30
C GLU A 138 24.00 19.48 -4.76
N ASN A 139 23.50 18.72 -5.73
CA ASN A 139 24.05 17.41 -6.11
C ASN A 139 24.10 16.43 -4.92
N LEU A 140 23.08 16.47 -4.07
CA LEU A 140 22.91 15.58 -2.92
C LEU A 140 22.18 14.29 -3.29
N SER A 141 21.72 14.15 -4.54
CA SER A 141 20.98 12.98 -4.99
C SER A 141 21.78 11.69 -4.80
N LEU A 142 21.13 10.72 -4.14
CA LEU A 142 21.64 9.38 -3.95
C LEU A 142 20.98 8.44 -4.95
N ARG A 143 21.76 7.94 -5.91
CA ARG A 143 21.31 6.88 -6.80
C ARG A 143 21.55 5.52 -6.16
N MET A 144 20.47 4.78 -5.93
CA MET A 144 20.54 3.42 -5.40
C MET A 144 21.22 2.48 -6.40
N SER A 145 22.19 1.72 -5.92
CA SER A 145 22.83 0.64 -6.68
C SER A 145 22.19 -0.70 -6.35
N PHE A 146 22.30 -1.66 -7.27
CA PHE A 146 21.94 -3.05 -7.02
C PHE A 146 22.80 -3.68 -5.92
N MET A 147 22.25 -4.69 -5.25
CA MET A 147 23.01 -5.52 -4.32
C MET A 147 24.04 -6.34 -5.10
N ASP A 148 25.23 -6.48 -4.53
CA ASP A 148 26.22 -7.43 -5.02
C ASP A 148 25.76 -8.88 -4.77
N GLN A 149 26.46 -9.85 -5.38
CA GLN A 149 26.11 -11.27 -5.30
C GLN A 149 26.11 -11.79 -3.85
N ASP A 150 27.08 -11.37 -3.03
CA ASP A 150 27.21 -11.84 -1.65
C ASP A 150 26.05 -11.33 -0.78
N LYS A 151 25.72 -10.05 -0.88
CA LYS A 151 24.56 -9.46 -0.18
C LYS A 151 23.24 -10.05 -0.68
N SER A 152 23.12 -10.29 -1.98
CA SER A 152 21.92 -10.90 -2.58
C SER A 152 21.70 -12.31 -2.06
N TRP A 153 22.77 -13.12 -2.04
CA TRP A 153 22.74 -14.46 -1.48
C TRP A 153 22.43 -14.44 0.03
N SER A 154 23.04 -13.53 0.78
CA SER A 154 22.77 -13.38 2.21
C SER A 154 21.30 -13.04 2.49
N LEU A 155 20.71 -12.11 1.72
CA LEU A 155 19.30 -11.74 1.83
C LEU A 155 18.40 -12.92 1.46
N PHE A 156 18.68 -13.59 0.34
CA PHE A 156 17.94 -14.75 -0.11
C PHE A 156 17.91 -15.85 0.96
N LYS A 157 19.08 -16.23 1.50
CA LYS A 157 19.22 -17.25 2.54
C LYS A 157 18.44 -16.86 3.79
N SER A 158 18.55 -15.60 4.22
CA SER A 158 17.80 -15.07 5.37
C SER A 158 16.29 -15.18 5.18
N ALA A 159 15.78 -14.87 3.98
CA ALA A 159 14.35 -14.90 3.68
C ALA A 159 13.80 -16.33 3.53
N ALA A 160 14.52 -17.22 2.82
CA ALA A 160 14.07 -18.58 2.54
C ALA A 160 14.13 -19.51 3.78
N PHE A 161 15.06 -19.28 4.71
CA PHE A 161 15.27 -20.14 5.88
C PHE A 161 15.09 -19.41 7.22
N SER A 162 14.59 -18.18 7.24
CA SER A 162 14.38 -17.41 8.49
C SER A 162 15.65 -17.32 9.37
N SER A 163 16.82 -17.20 8.76
CA SER A 163 18.14 -17.25 9.41
C SER A 163 18.56 -18.60 10.02
N GLU A 164 17.84 -19.69 9.72
CA GLU A 164 18.29 -21.05 10.04
C GLU A 164 19.41 -21.52 9.09
N ALA A 165 20.06 -22.63 9.47
CA ALA A 165 21.07 -23.26 8.63
C ALA A 165 20.43 -23.83 7.34
N LEU A 166 20.89 -23.35 6.19
CA LEU A 166 20.47 -23.83 4.88
C LEU A 166 21.17 -25.17 4.57
N PRO A 167 20.44 -26.27 4.28
CA PRO A 167 21.05 -27.54 3.89
C PRO A 167 21.84 -27.40 2.59
N TYR A 168 23.01 -28.05 2.53
CA TYR A 168 23.98 -27.90 1.43
C TYR A 168 23.38 -28.17 0.04
N GLU A 169 22.38 -29.06 -0.04
CA GLU A 169 21.72 -29.43 -1.29
C GLU A 169 21.01 -28.24 -1.98
N PHE A 170 20.49 -27.28 -1.20
CA PHE A 170 19.82 -26.09 -1.74
C PHE A 170 20.78 -24.94 -2.05
N GLU A 171 22.06 -25.03 -1.66
CA GLU A 171 22.98 -23.90 -1.74
C GLU A 171 23.29 -23.51 -3.18
N THR A 172 23.52 -24.48 -4.06
CA THR A 172 23.82 -24.24 -5.47
C THR A 172 22.63 -23.60 -6.19
N ALA A 173 21.44 -24.20 -6.07
CA ALA A 173 20.23 -23.68 -6.69
C ALA A 173 19.86 -22.29 -6.10
N GLY A 174 19.98 -22.11 -4.78
CA GLY A 174 19.71 -20.85 -4.12
C GLY A 174 20.63 -19.72 -4.55
N LYS A 175 21.93 -19.97 -4.68
CA LYS A 175 22.88 -18.98 -5.21
C LYS A 175 22.57 -18.60 -6.65
N GLN A 176 22.24 -19.59 -7.49
CA GLN A 176 21.82 -19.34 -8.85
C GLN A 176 20.57 -18.44 -8.89
N ILE A 177 19.54 -18.75 -8.11
CA ILE A 177 18.31 -17.96 -8.05
C ILE A 177 18.60 -16.52 -7.60
N ALA A 178 19.42 -16.35 -6.56
CA ALA A 178 19.77 -15.03 -6.03
C ALA A 178 20.52 -14.18 -7.06
N ASP A 179 21.41 -14.79 -7.85
CA ASP A 179 22.16 -14.12 -8.93
C ASP A 179 21.25 -13.69 -10.09
N GLU A 180 20.31 -14.56 -10.48
CA GLU A 180 19.32 -14.30 -11.55
C GLU A 180 18.26 -13.24 -11.13
N CYS A 181 18.18 -12.90 -9.84
CA CYS A 181 17.38 -11.76 -9.35
C CYS A 181 18.10 -10.40 -9.52
N HIS A 182 19.36 -10.40 -9.99
CA HIS A 182 20.17 -9.23 -10.32
C HIS A 182 20.23 -8.16 -9.22
N GLY A 183 20.32 -8.60 -7.97
CA GLY A 183 20.54 -7.71 -6.83
C GLY A 183 19.36 -6.80 -6.49
N LEU A 184 18.15 -7.10 -6.97
CA LEU A 184 16.93 -6.39 -6.61
C LEU A 184 16.31 -6.99 -5.32
N PRO A 185 16.27 -6.29 -4.19
CA PRO A 185 15.82 -6.85 -2.91
C PRO A 185 14.42 -7.46 -2.97
N LEU A 186 13.46 -6.80 -3.61
CA LEU A 186 12.07 -7.26 -3.64
C LEU A 186 11.91 -8.61 -4.37
N THR A 187 12.57 -8.79 -5.52
CA THR A 187 12.51 -10.06 -6.27
C THR A 187 13.17 -11.18 -5.48
N ILE A 188 14.30 -10.90 -4.85
CA ILE A 188 15.03 -11.85 -3.99
C ILE A 188 14.11 -12.36 -2.88
N VAL A 189 13.48 -11.48 -2.10
CA VAL A 189 12.65 -11.90 -0.96
C VAL A 189 11.37 -12.59 -1.39
N VAL A 190 10.77 -12.20 -2.52
CA VAL A 190 9.54 -12.82 -3.04
C VAL A 190 9.81 -14.24 -3.55
N VAL A 191 10.90 -14.45 -4.30
CA VAL A 191 11.28 -15.80 -4.77
C VAL A 191 11.72 -16.68 -3.59
N ALA A 192 12.47 -16.12 -2.64
CA ALA A 192 12.82 -16.82 -1.41
C ALA A 192 11.57 -17.22 -0.60
N GLY A 193 10.58 -16.33 -0.50
CA GLY A 193 9.29 -16.59 0.15
C GLY A 193 8.47 -17.69 -0.54
N LEU A 194 8.47 -17.73 -1.88
CA LEU A 194 7.87 -18.82 -2.65
C LEU A 194 8.50 -20.18 -2.27
N LEU A 195 9.83 -20.21 -2.12
CA LEU A 195 10.60 -21.43 -1.83
C LEU A 195 10.59 -21.81 -0.35
N LYS A 196 10.27 -20.88 0.56
CA LYS A 196 10.19 -21.13 2.02
C LYS A 196 9.27 -22.30 2.37
N LEU A 197 8.19 -22.48 1.61
CA LEU A 197 7.21 -23.56 1.78
C LEU A 197 7.52 -24.81 0.94
N ARG A 198 8.61 -24.80 0.15
CA ARG A 198 9.01 -25.90 -0.74
C ARG A 198 10.36 -26.47 -0.33
N ARG A 199 10.33 -27.71 0.16
CA ARG A 199 11.51 -28.41 0.69
C ARG A 199 12.02 -29.53 -0.23
N ALA A 200 11.51 -29.60 -1.47
CA ALA A 200 12.03 -30.50 -2.49
C ALA A 200 13.05 -29.75 -3.36
N ILE A 201 14.18 -30.38 -3.69
CA ILE A 201 15.23 -29.74 -4.49
C ILE A 201 14.78 -29.49 -5.93
N GLU A 202 13.91 -30.35 -6.46
CA GLU A 202 13.34 -30.24 -7.81
C GLU A 202 12.53 -28.95 -7.98
N ASP A 203 11.85 -28.51 -6.93
CA ASP A 203 11.13 -27.23 -6.91
C ASP A 203 12.09 -26.05 -7.07
N TRP A 204 13.23 -26.09 -6.38
CA TRP A 204 14.25 -25.05 -6.43
C TRP A 204 14.91 -24.99 -7.81
N GLU A 205 15.25 -26.14 -8.39
CA GLU A 205 15.78 -26.22 -9.75
C GLU A 205 14.78 -25.74 -10.81
N SER A 206 13.49 -26.04 -10.63
CA SER A 206 12.43 -25.55 -11.51
C SER A 206 12.30 -24.03 -11.42
N VAL A 207 12.22 -23.48 -10.21
CA VAL A 207 12.14 -22.03 -9.99
C VAL A 207 13.37 -21.31 -10.52
N ALA A 208 14.57 -21.90 -10.39
CA ALA A 208 15.79 -21.34 -10.97
C ALA A 208 15.70 -21.21 -12.51
N LYS A 209 15.12 -22.20 -13.19
CA LYS A 209 14.87 -22.15 -14.64
C LYS A 209 13.83 -21.09 -15.00
N ASP A 210 12.76 -20.98 -14.21
CA ASP A 210 11.70 -20.00 -14.45
C ASP A 210 12.22 -18.57 -14.30
N VAL A 211 12.93 -18.26 -13.20
CA VAL A 211 13.51 -16.92 -12.97
C VAL A 211 14.47 -16.53 -14.10
N LYS A 212 15.33 -17.46 -14.52
CA LYS A 212 16.24 -17.26 -15.65
C LYS A 212 15.51 -17.03 -16.97
N SER A 213 14.32 -17.60 -17.17
CA SER A 213 13.53 -17.38 -18.38
C SER A 213 12.93 -15.97 -18.48
N PHE A 214 12.85 -15.24 -17.36
CA PHE A 214 12.28 -13.90 -17.30
C PHE A 214 13.28 -12.78 -17.57
N LEU A 215 14.55 -13.11 -17.83
CA LEU A 215 15.58 -12.15 -18.19
C LEU A 215 15.16 -11.32 -19.42
N THR A 216 15.20 -10.01 -19.27
CA THR A 216 14.90 -9.03 -20.32
C THR A 216 15.74 -7.77 -20.08
N ASN A 217 15.88 -6.92 -21.09
CA ASN A 217 16.59 -5.64 -20.96
C ASN A 217 15.80 -4.60 -20.15
N ASP A 218 14.51 -4.85 -19.92
CA ASP A 218 13.64 -4.02 -19.09
C ASP A 218 13.56 -4.58 -17.66
N LEU A 219 14.23 -3.94 -16.71
CA LEU A 219 14.31 -4.40 -15.33
C LEU A 219 12.97 -4.31 -14.59
N ASP A 220 12.09 -3.37 -14.95
CA ASP A 220 10.76 -3.26 -14.35
C ASP A 220 9.85 -4.40 -14.87
N GLU A 221 9.95 -4.73 -16.17
CA GLU A 221 9.28 -5.90 -16.74
C GLU A 221 9.80 -7.21 -16.11
N GLN A 222 11.12 -7.36 -15.99
CA GLN A 222 11.74 -8.52 -15.32
C GLN A 222 11.21 -8.67 -13.90
N CYS A 223 11.21 -7.58 -13.12
CA CYS A 223 10.67 -7.56 -11.77
C CYS A 223 9.20 -8.02 -11.77
N SER A 224 8.36 -7.45 -12.63
CA SER A 224 6.95 -7.79 -12.74
C SER A 224 6.72 -9.28 -13.07
N ARG A 225 7.52 -9.86 -13.97
CA ARG A 225 7.45 -11.29 -14.32
C ARG A 225 7.83 -12.19 -13.14
N VAL A 226 8.88 -11.83 -12.40
CA VAL A 226 9.31 -12.57 -11.20
C VAL A 226 8.27 -12.49 -10.08
N LEU A 227 7.64 -11.34 -9.86
CA LEU A 227 6.52 -11.22 -8.91
C LEU A 227 5.33 -12.08 -9.35
N GLY A 228 5.02 -12.08 -10.66
CA GLY A 228 4.00 -12.94 -11.28
C GLY A 228 4.25 -14.43 -11.07
N LEU A 229 5.51 -14.88 -11.04
CA LEU A 229 5.87 -16.27 -10.74
C LEU A 229 5.35 -16.70 -9.36
N SER A 230 5.57 -15.88 -8.34
CA SER A 230 5.12 -16.20 -6.97
C SER A 230 3.60 -16.21 -6.87
N TYR A 231 2.93 -15.29 -7.56
CA TYR A 231 1.48 -15.26 -7.67
C TYR A 231 0.91 -16.51 -8.36
N ASN A 232 1.51 -16.94 -9.47
CA ASN A 232 1.04 -18.11 -10.22
C ASN A 232 1.05 -19.40 -9.39
N HIS A 233 1.99 -19.49 -8.45
CA HIS A 233 2.16 -20.59 -7.51
C HIS A 233 1.30 -20.51 -6.24
N LEU A 234 0.41 -19.52 -6.14
CA LEU A 234 -0.62 -19.48 -5.09
C LEU A 234 -1.80 -20.40 -5.44
N THR A 235 -2.46 -20.94 -4.41
CA THR A 235 -3.76 -21.61 -4.55
C THR A 235 -4.83 -20.61 -5.00
N SER A 236 -5.97 -21.10 -5.51
CA SER A 236 -7.08 -20.24 -5.94
C SER A 236 -7.57 -19.30 -4.82
N ASP A 237 -7.65 -19.82 -3.60
CA ASP A 237 -8.16 -19.06 -2.45
C ASP A 237 -7.18 -17.95 -2.05
N LEU A 238 -5.87 -18.24 -2.03
CA LEU A 238 -4.83 -17.25 -1.76
C LEU A 238 -4.71 -16.19 -2.86
N LYS A 239 -4.89 -16.58 -4.13
CA LYS A 239 -4.96 -15.61 -5.25
C LYS A 239 -6.09 -14.61 -5.02
N THR A 240 -7.27 -15.11 -4.65
CA THR A 240 -8.44 -14.28 -4.39
C THR A 240 -8.22 -13.36 -3.18
N CYS A 241 -7.64 -13.90 -2.09
CA CYS A 241 -7.29 -13.12 -0.91
C CYS A 241 -6.26 -12.02 -1.20
N LEU A 242 -5.22 -12.33 -1.97
CA LEU A 242 -4.19 -11.36 -2.36
C LEU A 242 -4.75 -10.29 -3.32
N GLN A 243 -5.51 -10.69 -4.33
CA GLN A 243 -6.18 -9.75 -5.24
C GLN A 243 -7.03 -8.73 -4.48
N HIS A 244 -7.70 -9.14 -3.40
CA HIS A 244 -8.55 -8.27 -2.60
C HIS A 244 -7.84 -7.00 -2.09
N PHE A 245 -6.50 -7.01 -1.94
CA PHE A 245 -5.73 -5.82 -1.62
C PHE A 245 -5.87 -4.70 -2.68
N GLY A 246 -6.08 -5.03 -3.96
CA GLY A 246 -6.32 -4.07 -5.04
C GLY A 246 -7.61 -3.24 -4.87
N ILE A 247 -8.54 -3.69 -4.03
CA ILE A 247 -9.76 -2.93 -3.70
C ILE A 247 -9.43 -1.83 -2.68
N PHE A 248 -8.41 -1.97 -1.85
CA PHE A 248 -8.01 -0.91 -0.94
C PHE A 248 -7.27 0.20 -1.69
N PRO A 249 -7.19 1.43 -1.14
CA PRO A 249 -6.31 2.45 -1.69
C PRO A 249 -4.85 1.99 -1.72
N GLU A 250 -4.11 2.40 -2.75
CA GLU A 250 -2.67 2.15 -2.86
C GLU A 250 -1.94 2.68 -1.61
N ASP A 251 -0.88 1.98 -1.19
CA ASP A 251 -0.06 2.29 0.00
C ASP A 251 -0.76 2.36 1.35
N SER A 252 -2.07 2.12 1.41
CA SER A 252 -2.83 2.16 2.66
C SER A 252 -2.43 1.02 3.61
N GLU A 253 -2.27 1.38 4.89
CA GLU A 253 -2.15 0.40 5.96
C GLU A 253 -3.54 -0.16 6.28
N ILE A 254 -3.71 -1.48 6.14
CA ILE A 254 -5.01 -2.15 6.28
C ILE A 254 -5.08 -2.86 7.63
N PRO A 255 -6.08 -2.56 8.48
CA PRO A 255 -6.33 -3.32 9.70
C PRO A 255 -6.68 -4.79 9.38
N VAL A 256 -5.95 -5.74 9.95
CA VAL A 256 -6.11 -7.18 9.66
C VAL A 256 -7.52 -7.67 9.94
N LYS A 257 -8.13 -7.23 11.04
CA LYS A 257 -9.53 -7.57 11.38
C LYS A 257 -10.51 -7.15 10.27
N LYS A 258 -10.29 -5.98 9.65
CA LYS A 258 -11.13 -5.47 8.55
C LYS A 258 -10.95 -6.31 7.30
N LEU A 259 -9.70 -6.64 6.97
CA LEU A 259 -9.35 -7.48 5.83
C LEU A 259 -9.97 -8.88 5.94
N MET A 260 -9.77 -9.55 7.09
CA MET A 260 -10.29 -10.90 7.31
C MET A 260 -11.82 -10.95 7.29
N ARG A 261 -12.50 -9.97 7.92
CA ARG A 261 -13.97 -9.85 7.86
C ARG A 261 -14.47 -9.74 6.43
N SER A 262 -13.73 -9.01 5.58
CA SER A 262 -14.06 -8.89 4.16
C SER A 262 -13.89 -10.23 3.43
N TRP A 263 -12.78 -10.94 3.63
CA TRP A 263 -12.56 -12.27 3.04
C TRP A 263 -13.64 -13.28 3.45
N MET A 264 -14.04 -13.29 4.73
CA MET A 264 -15.13 -14.12 5.23
C MET A 264 -16.47 -13.76 4.59
N ALA A 265 -16.79 -12.47 4.51
CA ALA A 265 -18.07 -12.00 3.99
C ALA A 265 -18.25 -12.27 2.48
N GLU A 266 -17.15 -12.19 1.72
CA GLU A 266 -17.11 -12.49 0.29
C GLU A 266 -17.11 -13.98 -0.03
N GLY A 267 -16.78 -14.82 0.97
CA GLY A 267 -16.70 -16.26 0.82
C GLY A 267 -15.45 -16.71 0.06
N PHE A 268 -14.32 -16.02 0.26
CA PHE A 268 -13.03 -16.40 -0.36
C PHE A 268 -12.36 -17.58 0.33
N LEU A 269 -12.74 -17.83 1.57
CA LEU A 269 -12.15 -18.87 2.41
C LEU A 269 -12.92 -20.17 2.25
N LYS A 270 -12.22 -21.29 2.42
CA LYS A 270 -12.88 -22.59 2.49
C LYS A 270 -13.85 -22.62 3.66
N LEU A 271 -15.04 -23.17 3.42
CA LEU A 271 -16.04 -23.40 4.46
C LEU A 271 -15.58 -24.52 5.38
N GLU A 272 -14.73 -24.17 6.34
CA GLU A 272 -14.41 -24.97 7.51
C GLU A 272 -15.17 -24.43 8.74
N ASN A 273 -15.16 -25.19 9.84
CA ASN A 273 -15.85 -24.78 11.08
C ASN A 273 -15.25 -23.51 11.72
N ASP A 274 -14.03 -23.11 11.34
CA ASP A 274 -13.31 -21.94 11.85
C ASP A 274 -12.82 -21.03 10.71
N LEU A 275 -13.69 -20.11 10.28
CA LEU A 275 -13.38 -19.14 9.23
C LEU A 275 -12.33 -18.11 9.65
N GLU A 276 -12.26 -17.78 10.95
CA GLU A 276 -11.30 -16.80 11.45
C GLU A 276 -9.89 -17.38 11.44
N GLY A 277 -9.72 -18.62 11.94
CA GLY A 277 -8.46 -19.34 11.86
C GLY A 277 -7.99 -19.57 10.42
N GLU A 278 -8.91 -19.85 9.49
CA GLU A 278 -8.54 -20.01 8.08
C GLU A 278 -8.10 -18.68 7.43
N ALA A 279 -8.75 -17.57 7.79
CA ALA A 279 -8.32 -16.25 7.37
C ALA A 279 -6.93 -15.88 7.93
N GLU A 280 -6.65 -16.20 9.20
CA GLU A 280 -5.33 -15.99 9.81
C GLU A 280 -4.25 -16.81 9.09
N LYS A 281 -4.52 -18.09 8.77
CA LYS A 281 -3.60 -18.95 8.01
C LYS A 281 -3.33 -18.40 6.61
N CYS A 282 -4.38 -17.96 5.90
CA CYS A 282 -4.23 -17.36 4.57
C CYS A 282 -3.35 -16.11 4.61
N LEU A 283 -3.58 -15.21 5.58
CA LEU A 283 -2.74 -14.02 5.77
C LEU A 283 -1.29 -14.41 6.09
N GLN A 284 -1.09 -15.37 6.99
CA GLN A 284 0.23 -15.82 7.40
C GLN A 284 1.01 -16.42 6.24
N GLU A 285 0.37 -17.22 5.38
CA GLU A 285 1.01 -17.75 4.17
C GLU A 285 1.40 -16.64 3.19
N LEU A 286 0.56 -15.63 2.98
CA LEU A 286 0.92 -14.48 2.13
C LEU A 286 2.09 -13.67 2.69
N VAL A 287 2.18 -13.56 4.02
CA VAL A 287 3.32 -12.94 4.72
C VAL A 287 4.58 -13.79 4.59
N ASP A 288 4.49 -15.11 4.78
CA ASP A 288 5.61 -16.03 4.65
C ASP A 288 6.17 -16.08 3.23
N ARG A 289 5.31 -15.86 2.23
CA ARG A 289 5.69 -15.69 0.82
C ARG A 289 6.22 -14.29 0.48
N CYS A 290 6.33 -13.39 1.46
CA CYS A 290 6.78 -12.00 1.29
C CYS A 290 5.92 -11.18 0.30
N LEU A 291 4.66 -11.57 0.09
CA LEU A 291 3.71 -10.84 -0.76
C LEU A 291 2.95 -9.77 0.05
N VAL A 292 2.79 -9.99 1.35
CA VAL A 292 2.17 -9.06 2.30
C VAL A 292 3.20 -8.65 3.36
N LEU A 293 3.30 -7.35 3.60
CA LEU A 293 4.17 -6.73 4.60
C LEU A 293 3.39 -6.52 5.90
N VAL A 294 3.99 -6.90 7.02
CA VAL A 294 3.46 -6.62 8.36
C VAL A 294 3.82 -5.20 8.78
N CYS A 295 2.82 -4.38 9.11
CA CYS A 295 3.02 -3.00 9.55
C CYS A 295 3.06 -2.89 11.07
N LYS A 296 2.06 -3.47 11.76
CA LYS A 296 1.97 -3.47 13.22
C LYS A 296 1.67 -4.87 13.75
N LYS A 297 2.28 -5.19 14.88
CA LYS A 297 1.95 -6.37 15.69
C LYS A 297 1.33 -5.94 17.02
N SER A 298 0.69 -6.87 17.72
CA SER A 298 0.27 -6.68 19.11
C SER A 298 1.47 -6.46 20.02
N LEU A 299 1.23 -5.95 21.24
CA LEU A 299 2.28 -5.66 22.21
C LEU A 299 3.10 -6.89 22.62
N ASP A 300 2.48 -8.07 22.63
CA ASP A 300 3.11 -9.37 22.86
C ASP A 300 3.79 -9.94 21.61
N GLY A 301 3.70 -9.26 20.46
CA GLY A 301 4.32 -9.65 19.19
C GLY A 301 3.67 -10.83 18.47
N THR A 302 2.58 -11.39 19.01
CA THR A 302 1.99 -12.65 18.52
C THR A 302 1.04 -12.45 17.34
N LYS A 303 0.23 -11.38 17.36
CA LYS A 303 -0.82 -11.13 16.35
C LYS A 303 -0.47 -9.97 15.43
N ILE A 304 -0.74 -10.16 14.14
CA ILE A 304 -0.64 -9.11 13.15
C ILE A 304 -1.85 -8.19 13.31
N ARG A 305 -1.61 -6.89 13.54
CA ARG A 305 -2.66 -5.88 13.74
C ARG A 305 -3.00 -5.16 12.44
N SER A 306 -1.98 -4.89 11.63
CA SER A 306 -2.15 -4.27 10.32
C SER A 306 -1.09 -4.74 9.35
N CYS A 307 -1.44 -4.69 8.07
CA CYS A 307 -0.60 -5.15 6.98
C CYS A 307 -0.79 -4.25 5.75
N LYS A 308 0.10 -4.39 4.78
CA LYS A 308 -0.02 -3.76 3.47
C LYS A 308 0.69 -4.59 2.41
N VAL A 309 0.45 -4.30 1.15
CA VAL A 309 1.24 -4.86 0.04
C VAL A 309 2.22 -3.81 -0.48
N HIS A 310 3.33 -4.25 -1.07
CA HIS A 310 4.24 -3.36 -1.79
C HIS A 310 3.55 -2.85 -3.07
N ASP A 311 3.81 -1.62 -3.51
CA ASP A 311 3.19 -1.01 -4.72
C ASP A 311 3.24 -1.93 -5.98
N LEU A 312 4.35 -2.58 -6.29
CA LEU A 312 4.49 -3.51 -7.41
C LEU A 312 3.64 -4.79 -7.25
N ILE A 313 3.38 -5.20 -6.00
CA ILE A 313 2.43 -6.28 -5.69
C ILE A 313 1.00 -5.77 -5.83
N TYR A 314 0.73 -4.53 -5.43
CA TYR A 314 -0.56 -3.87 -5.64
C TYR A 314 -0.88 -3.78 -7.14
N ASP A 315 0.06 -3.34 -7.97
CA ASP A 315 -0.06 -3.30 -9.43
C ASP A 315 -0.37 -4.68 -10.01
N LEU A 316 0.28 -5.72 -9.50
CA LEU A 316 -0.01 -7.11 -9.87
C LEU A 316 -1.45 -7.49 -9.48
N CYS A 317 -1.90 -7.15 -8.28
CA CYS A 317 -3.27 -7.41 -7.84
C CYS A 317 -4.31 -6.73 -8.75
N VAL A 318 -4.12 -5.44 -9.04
CA VAL A 318 -5.02 -4.66 -9.91
C VAL A 318 -5.05 -5.24 -11.32
N ARG A 319 -3.89 -5.60 -11.89
CA ARG A 319 -3.79 -6.22 -13.21
C ARG A 319 -4.53 -7.55 -13.29
N GLU A 320 -4.39 -8.39 -12.28
CA GLU A 320 -5.03 -9.71 -12.25
C GLU A 320 -6.55 -9.61 -12.02
N ILE A 321 -7.00 -8.63 -11.24
CA ILE A 321 -8.43 -8.28 -11.11
C ILE A 321 -9.02 -7.88 -12.47
N GLN A 322 -8.33 -6.99 -13.20
CA GLN A 322 -8.76 -6.54 -14.53
C GLN A 322 -8.82 -7.69 -15.54
N ARG A 323 -7.84 -8.61 -15.51
CA ARG A 323 -7.85 -9.83 -16.34
C ARG A 323 -9.03 -10.75 -16.02
N GLY A 324 -9.46 -10.79 -14.76
CA GLY A 324 -10.63 -11.54 -14.31
C GLY A 324 -11.99 -10.94 -14.72
N ASN A 325 -12.00 -9.83 -15.48
CA ASN A 325 -13.19 -9.03 -15.78
C ASN A 325 -13.92 -8.50 -14.53
N VAL A 326 -13.19 -8.37 -13.42
CA VAL A 326 -13.70 -7.72 -12.22
C VAL A 326 -13.39 -6.24 -12.36
N PHE A 327 -14.42 -5.40 -12.48
CA PHE A 327 -14.20 -3.97 -12.61
C PHE A 327 -14.13 -3.34 -11.22
N ILE A 328 -12.99 -2.70 -10.92
CA ILE A 328 -12.88 -1.73 -9.83
C ILE A 328 -13.31 -0.38 -10.43
N MET A 329 -14.48 0.10 -10.04
CA MET A 329 -14.83 1.50 -10.27
C MET A 329 -14.24 2.33 -9.14
N ASN A 330 -13.35 3.25 -9.49
CA ASN A 330 -12.90 4.32 -8.60
C ASN A 330 -13.96 5.43 -8.63
N ASP A 331 -14.19 6.08 -7.49
CA ASP A 331 -14.86 7.38 -7.39
C ASP A 331 -16.32 7.42 -7.89
N ILE A 332 -17.16 6.51 -7.41
CA ILE A 332 -18.61 6.65 -7.62
C ILE A 332 -19.14 7.77 -6.71
N VAL A 333 -19.48 8.91 -7.31
CA VAL A 333 -20.35 9.92 -6.70
C VAL A 333 -21.79 9.43 -6.86
N LEU A 334 -22.38 8.88 -5.79
CA LEU A 334 -23.81 8.59 -5.75
C LEU A 334 -24.57 9.91 -5.57
N ASP A 335 -25.01 10.50 -6.68
CA ASP A 335 -25.88 11.66 -6.66
C ASP A 335 -27.29 11.24 -6.20
N SER A 336 -27.90 12.06 -5.36
CA SER A 336 -29.13 11.75 -4.60
C SER A 336 -30.27 11.26 -5.51
N MET A 337 -30.80 10.06 -5.24
CA MET A 337 -32.02 9.59 -5.90
C MET A 337 -33.27 9.98 -5.11
N HIS A 338 -34.07 10.88 -5.70
CA HIS A 338 -35.43 11.18 -5.29
C HIS A 338 -36.39 9.98 -5.53
N GLU A 339 -37.31 9.81 -4.57
CA GLU A 339 -38.32 8.76 -4.32
C GLU A 339 -39.05 8.07 -5.50
N LYS A 340 -39.40 6.77 -5.33
CA LYS A 340 -40.79 6.26 -5.04
C LYS A 340 -40.95 4.70 -4.95
N GLN A 341 -41.17 4.19 -3.72
CA GLN A 341 -42.10 3.14 -3.18
C GLN A 341 -42.15 1.65 -3.71
N PRO A 342 -42.72 0.66 -2.96
CA PRO A 342 -42.26 0.09 -1.68
C PRO A 342 -42.38 -1.47 -1.60
N PHE A 343 -41.50 -2.16 -0.85
CA PHE A 343 -41.90 -3.39 -0.13
C PHE A 343 -41.25 -3.40 1.26
N MET A 344 -42.09 -3.53 2.28
CA MET A 344 -41.82 -3.16 3.66
C MET A 344 -41.65 -4.40 4.55
N ARG A 345 -40.62 -4.40 5.39
CA ARG A 345 -40.77 -4.77 6.80
C ARG A 345 -39.90 -3.82 7.64
N VAL A 346 -40.57 -3.02 8.46
CA VAL A 346 -40.07 -1.91 9.26
C VAL A 346 -40.24 -2.26 10.72
N ILE A 347 -39.28 -1.89 11.58
CA ILE A 347 -39.55 -1.22 12.87
C ILE A 347 -38.41 -0.23 13.18
N GLY A 348 -38.72 1.08 13.09
CA GLY A 348 -38.10 2.25 13.76
C GLY A 348 -36.69 2.67 13.31
N ASP A 349 -36.33 3.93 13.05
CA ASP A 349 -36.97 5.25 13.06
C ASP A 349 -36.29 6.11 11.95
N GLU A 350 -36.81 7.31 11.70
CA GLU A 350 -36.48 8.28 10.63
C GLU A 350 -34.98 8.43 10.26
N ILE A 351 -34.66 8.55 8.96
CA ILE A 351 -33.30 8.59 8.39
C ILE A 351 -33.18 9.74 7.35
N TYR A 352 -32.13 10.57 7.48
CA TYR A 352 -31.77 11.69 6.59
C TYR A 352 -30.43 11.45 5.83
N ASP A 353 -30.20 12.23 4.76
CA ASP A 353 -29.23 12.08 3.64
C ASP A 353 -27.73 11.87 3.94
N CYS A 354 -27.02 11.31 2.95
CA CYS A 354 -25.56 11.07 2.94
C CYS A 354 -24.84 12.07 2.01
N TYR A 355 -23.73 12.67 2.46
CA TYR A 355 -22.84 13.50 1.63
C TYR A 355 -21.37 13.04 1.73
N PHE A 356 -20.70 13.02 0.57
CA PHE A 356 -19.26 12.85 0.28
C PHE A 356 -18.51 11.65 0.92
N GLY A 357 -18.11 10.69 0.08
CA GLY A 357 -17.13 9.64 0.39
C GLY A 357 -16.59 8.97 -0.86
N PHE A 358 -15.33 8.50 -0.81
CA PHE A 358 -14.74 7.70 -1.90
C PHE A 358 -15.18 6.24 -1.75
N PHE A 359 -15.94 5.76 -2.73
CA PHE A 359 -16.39 4.36 -2.78
C PHE A 359 -15.60 3.63 -3.86
N LYS A 360 -15.16 2.40 -3.54
CA LYS A 360 -14.63 1.46 -4.53
C LYS A 360 -15.61 0.30 -4.62
N VAL A 361 -16.13 0.07 -5.81
CA VAL A 361 -17.16 -0.95 -6.04
C VAL A 361 -16.57 -2.13 -6.77
N LEU A 362 -16.86 -3.34 -6.28
CA LEU A 362 -16.48 -4.59 -6.92
C LEU A 362 -17.63 -5.07 -7.82
N LEU A 363 -17.49 -4.84 -9.12
CA LEU A 363 -18.40 -5.39 -10.12
C LEU A 363 -17.89 -6.77 -10.54
N THR A 364 -18.65 -7.82 -10.24
CA THR A 364 -18.35 -9.16 -10.79
C THR A 364 -19.34 -9.48 -11.89
N PRO A 365 -18.91 -10.01 -13.05
CA PRO A 365 -19.84 -10.40 -14.11
C PRO A 365 -20.61 -11.66 -13.68
N VAL A 366 -21.81 -11.48 -13.12
CA VAL A 366 -22.69 -12.61 -12.80
C VAL A 366 -23.46 -13.02 -14.06
N HIS A 367 -23.00 -14.12 -14.63
CA HIS A 367 -23.61 -14.98 -15.67
C HIS A 367 -23.69 -14.50 -17.14
N ARG A 368 -23.05 -15.33 -17.99
CA ARG A 368 -23.11 -15.50 -19.45
C ARG A 368 -24.51 -15.77 -20.07
N GLN A 369 -25.62 -15.39 -19.44
CA GLN A 369 -26.96 -15.56 -20.03
C GLN A 369 -27.96 -14.44 -19.68
N LEU A 370 -27.51 -13.19 -19.54
CA LEU A 370 -28.44 -12.07 -19.68
C LEU A 370 -28.74 -11.92 -21.17
N ARG A 371 -29.92 -12.41 -21.59
CA ARG A 371 -30.48 -12.14 -22.91
C ARG A 371 -30.47 -10.62 -23.14
N ASP A 372 -30.23 -10.23 -24.39
CA ASP A 372 -29.91 -8.90 -24.94
C ASP A 372 -30.74 -7.66 -24.50
N HIS A 373 -31.59 -7.71 -23.47
CA HIS A 373 -32.47 -6.61 -23.07
C HIS A 373 -32.13 -5.88 -21.76
N ASP A 374 -31.18 -6.36 -20.95
CA ASP A 374 -30.91 -5.79 -19.61
C ASP A 374 -29.63 -4.91 -19.55
N ASN A 375 -29.29 -4.21 -20.64
CA ASN A 375 -27.92 -3.72 -20.87
C ASN A 375 -27.50 -2.42 -20.14
N ASN A 376 -28.36 -1.79 -19.32
CA ASN A 376 -28.05 -0.46 -18.76
C ASN A 376 -28.06 -0.33 -17.23
N ASN A 377 -28.31 -1.39 -16.45
CA ASN A 377 -28.41 -1.24 -15.00
C ASN A 377 -27.14 -1.70 -14.27
N LEU A 378 -26.23 -0.76 -13.99
CA LEU A 378 -24.94 -0.96 -13.32
C LEU A 378 -25.10 -1.73 -12.01
N LEU A 379 -26.17 -1.45 -11.26
CA LEU A 379 -26.48 -2.11 -10.00
C LEU A 379 -26.60 -3.62 -10.21
N LYS A 380 -27.38 -4.14 -11.17
CA LYS A 380 -27.56 -5.60 -11.37
C LYS A 380 -26.24 -6.39 -11.60
N ARG A 381 -25.13 -5.71 -11.95
CA ARG A 381 -23.79 -6.32 -12.16
C ARG A 381 -22.85 -6.19 -10.95
N THR A 382 -23.27 -5.52 -9.88
CA THR A 382 -22.45 -5.32 -8.67
C THR A 382 -22.62 -6.50 -7.71
N ARG A 383 -21.53 -7.05 -7.18
CA ARG A 383 -21.62 -8.08 -6.13
C ARG A 383 -21.51 -7.47 -4.73
N SER A 384 -20.62 -6.50 -4.59
CA SER A 384 -20.35 -5.82 -3.32
C SER A 384 -19.95 -4.36 -3.55
N ILE A 385 -20.47 -3.47 -2.71
CA ILE A 385 -20.09 -2.05 -2.65
C ILE A 385 -19.27 -1.87 -1.38
N PHE A 386 -18.01 -1.43 -1.52
CA PHE A 386 -17.15 -1.13 -0.39
C PHE A 386 -17.08 0.38 -0.16
N SER A 387 -17.41 0.80 1.05
CA SER A 387 -17.17 2.17 1.53
C SER A 387 -15.85 2.22 2.28
N PHE A 388 -14.96 3.12 1.84
CA PHE A 388 -13.69 3.39 2.48
C PHE A 388 -13.74 4.77 3.13
N GLN A 389 -14.61 4.96 4.12
CA GLN A 389 -14.42 6.06 5.06
C GLN A 389 -13.19 5.77 5.93
N PHE A 390 -12.22 6.67 5.91
CA PHE A 390 -11.14 6.72 6.89
C PHE A 390 -11.75 7.08 8.26
N GLU A 391 -11.32 6.41 9.33
CA GLU A 391 -11.87 6.53 10.69
C GLU A 391 -11.63 7.93 11.28
N ASP A 392 -12.71 8.67 11.55
CA ASP A 392 -13.17 9.05 12.89
C ASP A 392 -14.38 9.98 12.74
N SER A 393 -15.59 9.44 12.88
CA SER A 393 -16.80 10.24 13.04
C SER A 393 -17.70 9.56 14.05
N SER A 394 -17.87 10.22 15.18
CA SER A 394 -18.82 9.82 16.21
C SER A 394 -20.23 10.27 15.84
N PHE A 395 -20.83 9.77 14.75
CA PHE A 395 -22.24 10.00 14.40
C PHE A 395 -22.84 8.80 13.61
N PRO A 396 -24.16 8.56 13.68
CA PRO A 396 -24.75 7.23 13.55
C PRO A 396 -24.67 6.66 12.11
N ARG A 397 -24.10 5.46 12.02
CA ARG A 397 -24.04 4.65 10.79
C ARG A 397 -25.44 4.16 10.40
N VAL A 398 -26.00 4.63 9.28
CA VAL A 398 -27.17 4.00 8.65
C VAL A 398 -27.08 4.03 7.12
N LEU A 399 -27.31 2.87 6.49
CA LEU A 399 -27.49 2.72 5.05
C LEU A 399 -28.95 2.30 4.79
N LYS A 400 -29.64 2.97 3.85
CA LYS A 400 -30.97 2.61 3.36
C LYS A 400 -30.80 1.64 2.19
N LEU A 401 -31.29 0.40 2.30
CA LEU A 401 -31.22 -0.58 1.21
C LEU A 401 -32.62 -0.84 0.63
N GLU A 402 -32.92 -0.23 -0.53
CA GLU A 402 -33.85 -0.79 -1.54
C GLU A 402 -33.10 -1.76 -2.48
N LEU A 403 -32.14 -2.51 -1.94
CA LEU A 403 -31.17 -3.29 -2.67
C LEU A 403 -31.28 -4.75 -2.20
N ILE A 404 -32.39 -5.37 -2.58
CA ILE A 404 -32.79 -6.75 -2.19
C ILE A 404 -31.80 -7.82 -2.73
N HIS A 405 -30.80 -7.44 -3.53
CA HIS A 405 -29.80 -8.34 -4.12
C HIS A 405 -28.32 -8.01 -3.81
N PHE A 406 -28.01 -7.03 -2.96
CA PHE A 406 -26.62 -6.63 -2.70
C PHE A 406 -26.20 -6.90 -1.26
N LYS A 407 -24.99 -7.44 -1.07
CA LYS A 407 -24.31 -7.43 0.23
C LYS A 407 -23.63 -6.06 0.37
N LEU A 408 -24.23 -5.19 1.17
CA LEU A 408 -23.61 -3.95 1.57
C LEU A 408 -22.75 -4.20 2.80
N LEU A 409 -21.43 -4.20 2.65
CA LEU A 409 -20.50 -4.35 3.77
C LEU A 409 -20.25 -2.99 4.42
N SER A 410 -21.10 -2.65 5.39
CA SER A 410 -20.79 -1.65 6.40
C SER A 410 -19.72 -2.24 7.33
N LEU A 411 -18.46 -1.86 7.12
CA LEU A 411 -17.34 -2.30 7.96
C LEU A 411 -17.34 -1.49 9.26
N GLY A 412 -18.23 -1.87 10.17
CA GLY A 412 -18.29 -1.30 11.50
C GLY A 412 -17.25 -1.88 12.46
N VAL A 413 -16.52 -1.02 13.17
CA VAL A 413 -15.72 -1.37 14.34
C VAL A 413 -16.51 -1.09 15.62
N GLU A 414 -16.49 -2.04 16.56
CA GLU A 414 -16.96 -1.91 17.94
C GLU A 414 -15.99 -1.02 18.72
N THR A 415 -16.52 0.02 19.35
CA THR A 415 -15.81 0.81 20.34
C THR A 415 -15.66 -0.02 21.62
N HIS A 416 -14.44 -0.47 21.94
CA HIS A 416 -14.13 -0.82 23.32
C HIS A 416 -13.89 0.49 24.07
N GLY A 417 -14.87 0.89 24.88
CA GLY A 417 -14.61 1.72 26.04
C GLY A 417 -13.90 0.88 27.10
N ASP A 418 -12.87 1.48 27.71
CA ASP A 418 -12.12 1.10 28.93
C ASP A 418 -12.11 -0.36 29.40
#